data_AF-A0A803U1T1-F1
#
_entry.id   AF-A0A803U1T1-F1
#
_cell.length_a   1.000
_cell.length_b   1.000
_cell.length_c   1.000
_cell.angle_alpha   90.00
_cell.angle_beta   90.00
_cell.angle_gamma   90.00
#
_symmetry.space_group_name_H-M   'P 1'
#
loop_
_entity.id
_entity.type
_entity.pdbx_description
1 polymer ?
#
loop_
_entity_poly.entity_id
_entity_poly.type
_entity_poly.pdbx_seq_one_letter_code
_entity_poly.pdbx_strand_id
1 'polypeptide(L)'
;MYMPLNGEFIMAPGAGFAAFDGSSNPGCETASRATFSTAQNYQWYDPTLWHGATSLENLDQEKYIFSVDEERVPCQYDDVIFPPETSFRVNIASSEQMIQLRSISIMGQKFTSDNRLEEYMQSPSAQLQFHGQGTFRLSNVRCPDKSGCECGNTADHDRICAALLQNSGNQCPVATCKDPLKPVGHCCEICGAIISLEYSSNFDIELYRDRILHTFLNLPKNAGIQMAISKVNEPQGFLGNAPHSSVSFVQIVLLDNKTGSQIGTHAEQLAKDIMGDIAEHGQSFGIVTGSLKAATGSNWDAQRTDGHTSATIAATVVGVVLLLLLMGTLLLLYRKGILR
;
A
#
# COMPACT_ATOMS: atom_id res chain seq x y z
N MET A 1 -18.31 -16.48 -37.05
CA MET A 1 -17.72 -15.54 -36.07
C MET A 1 -18.85 -15.00 -35.21
N TYR A 2 -18.76 -15.11 -33.89
CA TYR A 2 -19.72 -14.51 -32.97
C TYR A 2 -19.10 -13.24 -32.41
N MET A 3 -19.73 -12.09 -32.66
CA MET A 3 -19.26 -10.80 -32.17
C MET A 3 -20.18 -10.30 -31.06
N PRO A 4 -19.65 -9.65 -30.01
CA PRO A 4 -20.47 -8.99 -29.01
C PRO A 4 -21.29 -7.87 -29.68
N LEU A 5 -22.59 -7.82 -29.37
CA LEU A 5 -23.49 -6.75 -29.85
C LEU A 5 -23.02 -5.36 -29.40
N ASN A 6 -22.39 -5.28 -28.23
CA ASN A 6 -21.94 -4.04 -27.58
C ASN A 6 -20.43 -4.08 -27.31
N GLY A 7 -19.62 -4.40 -28.32
CA GLY A 7 -18.16 -4.40 -28.22
C GLY A 7 -17.52 -3.61 -29.37
N GLU A 8 -16.25 -3.29 -29.20
CA GLU A 8 -15.45 -2.54 -30.18
C GLU A 8 -14.20 -3.34 -30.57
N PHE A 9 -13.80 -3.25 -31.84
CA PHE A 9 -12.51 -3.73 -32.32
C PHE A 9 -11.59 -2.55 -32.48
N ILE A 10 -10.54 -2.52 -31.67
CA ILE A 10 -9.46 -1.54 -31.81
C ILE A 10 -8.39 -2.18 -32.68
N MET A 11 -8.21 -1.64 -33.88
CA MET A 11 -7.27 -2.14 -34.87
C MET A 11 -6.18 -1.10 -35.11
N ALA A 12 -4.93 -1.55 -35.26
CA ALA A 12 -3.84 -0.69 -35.68
C ALA A 12 -4.11 -0.11 -37.09
N PRO A 13 -3.53 1.05 -37.44
CA PRO A 13 -3.67 1.61 -38.78
C PRO A 13 -3.28 0.59 -39.87
N GLY A 14 -4.19 0.34 -40.81
CA GLY A 14 -3.99 -0.65 -41.89
C GLY A 14 -4.31 -2.10 -41.52
N ALA A 15 -4.63 -2.38 -40.26
CA ALA A 15 -5.14 -3.69 -39.87
C ALA A 15 -6.62 -3.85 -40.28
N GLY A 16 -6.99 -5.08 -40.61
CA GLY A 16 -8.35 -5.46 -40.98
C GLY A 16 -8.58 -6.94 -40.70
N PHE A 17 -9.84 -7.36 -40.75
CA PHE A 17 -10.22 -8.77 -40.68
C PHE A 17 -10.93 -9.18 -41.96
N ALA A 18 -10.75 -10.43 -42.36
CA ALA A 18 -11.47 -11.03 -43.46
C ALA A 18 -12.17 -12.30 -42.98
N ALA A 19 -13.40 -12.52 -43.44
CA ALA A 19 -14.07 -13.80 -43.24
C ALA A 19 -13.44 -14.84 -44.16
N PHE A 20 -12.97 -15.95 -43.59
CA PHE A 20 -12.38 -17.05 -44.32
C PHE A 20 -13.49 -17.87 -45.02
N ASP A 21 -13.36 -18.07 -46.34
CA ASP A 21 -14.31 -18.83 -47.16
C ASP A 21 -13.98 -20.32 -47.26
N GLY A 22 -12.89 -20.76 -46.64
CA GLY A 22 -12.40 -22.14 -46.70
C GLY A 22 -11.09 -22.32 -47.49
N SER A 23 -10.63 -21.32 -48.25
CA SER A 23 -9.41 -21.41 -49.05
C SER A 23 -8.17 -20.92 -48.31
N SER A 24 -7.21 -21.81 -48.03
CA SER A 24 -6.00 -21.55 -47.23
C SER A 24 -5.27 -20.28 -47.68
N ASN A 25 -5.16 -19.28 -46.79
CA ASN A 25 -4.45 -18.03 -47.07
C ASN A 25 -3.11 -18.03 -46.32
N PRO A 26 -1.95 -17.97 -47.02
CA PRO A 26 -0.63 -17.98 -46.38
C PRO A 26 -0.51 -16.82 -45.39
N GLY A 27 -0.21 -17.12 -44.13
CA GLY A 27 -0.06 -16.13 -43.05
C GLY A 27 -1.22 -16.06 -42.04
N CYS A 28 -2.34 -16.75 -42.28
CA CYS A 28 -3.42 -16.94 -41.31
C CYS A 28 -3.46 -18.35 -40.69
N GLU A 29 -2.39 -19.12 -40.87
CA GLU A 29 -2.32 -20.56 -40.56
C GLU A 29 -2.23 -20.87 -39.05
N THR A 30 -2.04 -19.84 -38.21
CA THR A 30 -1.75 -19.97 -36.76
C THR A 30 -2.75 -19.23 -35.87
N ALA A 31 -4.03 -19.17 -36.24
CA ALA A 31 -5.03 -18.59 -35.34
C ALA A 31 -5.60 -19.65 -34.39
N SER A 32 -5.00 -19.79 -33.20
CA SER A 32 -5.67 -20.42 -32.06
C SER A 32 -7.05 -19.78 -31.85
N ARG A 33 -8.06 -20.60 -31.51
CA ARG A 33 -9.42 -20.11 -31.24
C ARG A 33 -9.38 -19.01 -30.17
N ALA A 34 -9.62 -17.77 -30.57
CA ALA A 34 -9.82 -16.66 -29.65
C ALA A 34 -11.23 -16.72 -29.05
N THR A 35 -11.32 -16.56 -27.74
CA THR A 35 -12.60 -16.48 -27.02
C THR A 35 -12.69 -15.15 -26.28
N PHE A 36 -13.84 -14.50 -26.36
CA PHE A 36 -14.09 -13.28 -25.59
C PHE A 36 -14.31 -13.67 -24.13
N SER A 37 -13.45 -13.18 -23.23
CA SER A 37 -13.68 -13.24 -21.80
C SER A 37 -14.56 -12.07 -21.36
N THR A 38 -15.38 -12.29 -20.32
CA THR A 38 -16.20 -11.23 -19.76
C THR A 38 -15.33 -10.25 -18.99
N ALA A 39 -15.24 -9.00 -19.45
CA ALA A 39 -14.51 -7.93 -18.78
C ALA A 39 -15.29 -7.27 -17.61
N GLN A 40 -16.25 -7.99 -17.00
CA GLN A 40 -17.05 -7.50 -15.88
C GLN A 40 -16.29 -7.51 -14.54
N ASN A 41 -15.22 -8.30 -14.45
CA ASN A 41 -14.47 -8.50 -13.21
C ASN A 41 -13.42 -7.40 -12.97
N TYR A 42 -13.14 -6.55 -13.95
CA TYR A 42 -12.15 -5.48 -13.79
C TYR A 42 -12.78 -4.30 -13.05
N GLN A 43 -12.61 -4.26 -11.74
CA GLN A 43 -13.16 -3.21 -10.89
C GLN A 43 -12.12 -2.12 -10.63
N TRP A 44 -12.55 -0.85 -10.63
CA TRP A 44 -11.67 0.27 -10.27
C TRP A 44 -10.97 0.05 -8.93
N TYR A 45 -11.71 -0.51 -7.96
CA TYR A 45 -11.24 -0.76 -6.60
C TYR A 45 -10.51 -2.08 -6.44
N ASP A 46 -10.22 -2.81 -7.51
CA ASP A 46 -9.33 -3.98 -7.44
C ASP A 46 -7.86 -3.50 -7.45
N PRO A 47 -7.14 -3.60 -6.32
CA PRO A 47 -5.75 -3.12 -6.24
C PRO A 47 -4.80 -3.93 -7.13
N THR A 48 -5.19 -5.13 -7.59
CA THR A 48 -4.34 -5.98 -8.45
C THR A 48 -4.23 -5.47 -9.88
N LEU A 49 -5.13 -4.57 -10.31
CA LEU A 49 -5.16 -4.00 -11.65
C LEU A 49 -4.30 -2.75 -11.81
N TRP A 50 -3.75 -2.24 -10.70
CA TRP A 50 -2.99 -0.99 -10.68
C TRP A 50 -1.51 -1.23 -10.39
N HIS A 51 -0.70 -0.48 -11.13
CA HIS A 51 0.73 -0.36 -10.92
C HIS A 51 1.08 1.09 -10.60
N GLY A 52 1.64 1.32 -9.41
CA GLY A 52 2.14 2.63 -9.00
C GLY A 52 3.59 2.83 -9.42
N ALA A 53 3.94 4.05 -9.82
CA ALA A 53 5.31 4.47 -10.08
C ALA A 53 5.49 5.94 -9.70
N THR A 54 6.71 6.33 -9.33
CA THR A 54 7.04 7.72 -8.95
C THR A 54 7.25 8.64 -10.14
N SER A 55 7.43 8.09 -11.35
CA SER A 55 7.63 8.83 -12.59
C SER A 55 7.10 8.05 -13.79
N LEU A 56 6.88 8.75 -14.91
CA LEU A 56 6.53 8.12 -16.19
C LEU A 56 7.64 7.18 -16.68
N GLU A 57 8.91 7.57 -16.51
CA GLU A 57 10.04 6.72 -16.88
C GLU A 57 10.05 5.40 -16.09
N ASN A 58 9.75 5.46 -14.79
CA ASN A 58 9.63 4.25 -13.97
C ASN A 58 8.45 3.39 -14.41
N LEU A 59 7.35 3.99 -14.84
CA LEU A 59 6.21 3.26 -15.39
C LEU A 59 6.58 2.54 -16.70
N ASP A 60 7.26 3.23 -17.63
CA ASP A 60 7.72 2.69 -18.92
C ASP A 60 8.77 1.58 -18.76
N GLN A 61 9.60 1.66 -17.72
CA GLN A 61 10.62 0.66 -17.38
C GLN A 61 10.08 -0.45 -16.48
N GLU A 62 8.77 -0.48 -16.20
CA GLU A 62 8.10 -1.45 -15.30
C GLU A 62 8.71 -1.49 -13.88
N LYS A 63 9.25 -0.36 -13.43
CA LYS A 63 9.81 -0.16 -12.08
C LYS A 63 8.73 0.32 -11.14
N TYR A 64 7.86 -0.59 -10.76
CA TYR A 64 6.73 -0.29 -9.88
C TYR A 64 7.14 -0.17 -8.42
N ILE A 65 6.45 0.71 -7.71
CA ILE A 65 6.57 0.81 -6.25
C ILE A 65 5.61 -0.17 -5.58
N PHE A 66 6.03 -0.68 -4.43
CA PHE A 66 5.11 -1.37 -3.54
C PHE A 66 4.33 -0.34 -2.71
N SER A 67 3.04 -0.60 -2.50
CA SER A 67 2.14 0.24 -1.74
C SER A 67 1.15 -0.67 -1.00
N VAL A 68 0.62 -0.21 0.12
CA VAL A 68 -0.47 -0.91 0.81
C VAL A 68 -1.71 -0.94 -0.07
N ASP A 69 -2.65 -1.87 0.18
CA ASP A 69 -3.71 -2.17 -0.80
C ASP A 69 -4.61 -0.97 -1.11
N GLU A 70 -4.93 -0.16 -0.10
CA GLU A 70 -5.69 1.08 -0.26
C GLU A 70 -4.94 2.12 -1.11
N GLU A 71 -3.62 2.21 -1.00
CA GLU A 71 -2.79 3.17 -1.75
C GLU A 71 -2.43 2.68 -3.15
N ARG A 72 -2.64 1.40 -3.46
CA ARG A 72 -2.51 0.88 -4.83
C ARG A 72 -3.64 1.36 -5.73
N VAL A 73 -4.83 1.60 -5.17
CA VAL A 73 -5.97 2.12 -5.90
C VAL A 73 -5.79 3.63 -6.09
N PRO A 74 -5.89 4.18 -7.31
CA PRO A 74 -5.67 5.61 -7.52
C PRO A 74 -6.67 6.48 -6.77
N CYS A 75 -6.19 7.63 -6.28
CA CYS A 75 -7.00 8.58 -5.52
C CYS A 75 -6.74 10.05 -5.89
N GLN A 76 -7.23 10.98 -5.06
CA GLN A 76 -7.40 12.40 -5.39
C GLN A 76 -6.13 13.16 -5.81
N TYR A 77 -4.94 12.62 -5.50
CA TYR A 77 -3.65 13.23 -5.81
C TYR A 77 -2.91 12.54 -6.96
N ASP A 78 -3.46 11.44 -7.50
CA ASP A 78 -2.80 10.60 -8.48
C ASP A 78 -3.13 10.99 -9.92
N ASP A 79 -2.13 10.82 -10.79
CA ASP A 79 -2.27 10.90 -12.23
C ASP A 79 -2.53 9.48 -12.76
N VAL A 80 -3.73 9.18 -13.23
CA VAL A 80 -4.08 7.86 -13.81
C VAL A 80 -3.77 7.84 -15.30
N ILE A 81 -3.19 6.75 -15.78
CA ILE A 81 -2.81 6.60 -17.17
C ILE A 81 -3.34 5.26 -17.69
N PHE A 82 -4.26 5.35 -18.64
CA PHE A 82 -4.59 4.25 -19.53
C PHE A 82 -3.71 4.39 -20.78
N PRO A 83 -2.72 3.50 -21.00
CA PRO A 83 -1.74 3.68 -22.06
C PRO A 83 -2.38 3.84 -23.44
N PRO A 84 -1.81 4.68 -24.32
CA PRO A 84 -2.30 4.81 -25.69
C PRO A 84 -2.19 3.47 -26.41
N GLU A 85 -3.01 3.28 -27.45
CA GLU A 85 -3.01 2.07 -28.30
C GLU A 85 -3.32 0.77 -27.54
N THR A 86 -3.96 0.87 -26.36
CA THR A 86 -4.46 -0.29 -25.59
C THR A 86 -5.98 -0.32 -25.53
N SER A 87 -6.56 -1.50 -25.27
CA SER A 87 -7.99 -1.64 -25.00
C SER A 87 -8.20 -1.96 -23.53
N PHE A 88 -9.12 -1.27 -22.87
CA PHE A 88 -9.46 -1.55 -21.48
C PHE A 88 -10.97 -1.43 -21.25
N ARG A 89 -11.44 -2.08 -20.19
CA ARG A 89 -12.79 -1.93 -19.68
C ARG A 89 -12.76 -2.04 -18.16
N VAL A 90 -13.29 -1.05 -17.46
CA VAL A 90 -13.27 -0.95 -16.00
C VAL A 90 -14.65 -0.60 -15.45
N ASN A 91 -15.02 -1.26 -14.35
CA ASN A 91 -16.22 -0.97 -13.58
C ASN A 91 -15.90 0.14 -12.56
N ILE A 92 -16.52 1.30 -12.75
CA ILE A 92 -16.33 2.51 -11.94
C ILE A 92 -17.48 2.73 -10.94
N ALA A 93 -18.31 1.73 -10.67
CA ALA A 93 -19.29 1.85 -9.59
C ALA A 93 -18.56 2.30 -8.31
N SER A 94 -19.12 3.22 -7.52
CA SER A 94 -18.50 3.74 -6.28
C SER A 94 -19.55 3.87 -5.17
N SER A 95 -19.17 3.56 -3.93
CA SER A 95 -19.99 3.75 -2.71
C SER A 95 -20.36 5.22 -2.51
N GLU A 96 -19.39 6.09 -2.78
CA GLU A 96 -19.49 7.54 -2.70
C GLU A 96 -19.96 8.17 -4.03
N GLN A 97 -20.30 7.34 -5.02
CA GLN A 97 -20.67 7.71 -6.40
C GLN A 97 -19.61 8.48 -7.19
N MET A 98 -18.49 8.88 -6.58
CA MET A 98 -17.49 9.78 -7.18
C MET A 98 -16.06 9.34 -6.88
N ILE A 99 -15.31 8.99 -7.93
CA ILE A 99 -13.87 8.70 -7.88
C ILE A 99 -13.11 10.00 -8.07
N GLN A 100 -12.29 10.39 -7.09
CA GLN A 100 -11.50 11.61 -7.15
C GLN A 100 -10.08 11.32 -7.64
N LEU A 101 -9.59 12.13 -8.57
CA LEU A 101 -8.25 12.00 -9.14
C LEU A 101 -7.61 13.36 -9.32
N ARG A 102 -6.29 13.42 -9.48
CA ARG A 102 -5.63 14.65 -9.92
C ARG A 102 -5.79 14.82 -11.43
N SER A 103 -5.49 13.78 -12.20
CA SER A 103 -5.73 13.75 -13.64
C SER A 103 -5.93 12.33 -14.14
N ILE A 104 -6.51 12.20 -15.34
CA ILE A 104 -6.68 10.91 -16.01
C ILE A 104 -6.27 11.06 -17.48
N SER A 105 -5.47 10.14 -18.00
CA SER A 105 -5.05 10.10 -19.40
C SER A 105 -5.65 8.88 -20.07
N ILE A 106 -6.40 9.08 -21.15
CA ILE A 106 -7.13 8.04 -21.86
C ILE A 106 -6.81 8.18 -23.35
N MET A 107 -6.32 7.10 -23.98
CA MET A 107 -6.02 7.08 -25.41
C MET A 107 -5.09 8.23 -25.87
N GLY A 108 -4.10 8.56 -25.04
CA GLY A 108 -3.15 9.66 -25.29
C GLY A 108 -3.69 11.07 -25.01
N GLN A 109 -4.98 11.22 -24.63
CA GLN A 109 -5.56 12.49 -24.21
C GLN A 109 -5.53 12.62 -22.70
N LYS A 110 -4.89 13.67 -22.19
CA LYS A 110 -4.85 14.00 -20.76
C LYS A 110 -6.00 14.93 -20.37
N PHE A 111 -6.78 14.52 -19.37
CA PHE A 111 -7.86 15.29 -18.77
C PHE A 111 -7.44 15.80 -17.39
N THR A 112 -7.56 17.12 -17.18
CA THR A 112 -7.28 17.79 -15.90
C THR A 112 -8.45 18.68 -15.46
N SER A 113 -9.61 18.57 -16.11
CA SER A 113 -10.80 19.38 -15.83
C SER A 113 -12.06 18.56 -16.08
N ASP A 114 -13.01 18.65 -15.14
CA ASP A 114 -14.26 17.87 -15.14
C ASP A 114 -15.04 18.02 -16.44
N ASN A 115 -15.22 19.26 -16.92
CA ASN A 115 -16.00 19.55 -18.13
C ASN A 115 -15.55 18.76 -19.37
N ARG A 116 -14.23 18.63 -19.60
CA ARG A 116 -13.69 17.91 -20.75
C ARG A 116 -13.80 16.40 -20.56
N LEU A 117 -13.64 15.94 -19.32
CA LEU A 117 -13.80 14.52 -19.02
C LEU A 117 -15.27 14.11 -19.16
N GLU A 118 -16.21 14.92 -18.68
CA GLU A 118 -17.66 14.68 -18.83
C GLU A 118 -18.08 14.59 -20.30
N GLU A 119 -17.56 15.48 -21.16
CA GLU A 119 -17.78 15.41 -22.61
C GLU A 119 -17.26 14.09 -23.18
N TYR A 120 -16.05 13.68 -22.78
CA TYR A 120 -15.50 12.38 -23.20
C TYR A 120 -16.35 11.20 -22.71
N MET A 121 -16.81 11.23 -21.46
CA MET A 121 -17.61 10.17 -20.84
C MET A 121 -18.98 9.97 -21.52
N GLN A 122 -19.47 10.97 -22.25
CA GLN A 122 -20.68 10.87 -23.07
C GLN A 122 -20.44 10.18 -24.42
N SER A 123 -19.18 10.00 -24.85
CA SER A 123 -18.84 9.34 -26.11
C SER A 123 -19.17 7.85 -26.10
N PRO A 124 -19.49 7.24 -27.27
CA PRO A 124 -19.71 5.80 -27.36
C PRO A 124 -18.51 4.96 -26.88
N SER A 125 -17.29 5.39 -27.17
CA SER A 125 -16.07 4.69 -26.74
C SER A 125 -15.94 4.68 -25.22
N ALA A 126 -16.21 5.80 -24.55
CA ALA A 126 -16.16 5.87 -23.10
C ALA A 126 -17.21 4.96 -22.43
N GLN A 127 -18.41 4.80 -23.01
CA GLN A 127 -19.43 3.87 -22.50
C GLN A 127 -19.01 2.38 -22.63
N LEU A 128 -18.09 2.08 -23.54
CA LEU A 128 -17.50 0.74 -23.69
C LEU A 128 -16.30 0.52 -22.76
N GLN A 129 -15.56 1.58 -22.43
CA GLN A 129 -14.40 1.54 -21.55
C GLN A 129 -14.79 1.62 -20.06
N PHE A 130 -15.76 2.44 -19.72
CA PHE A 130 -16.19 2.69 -18.35
C PHE A 130 -17.65 2.28 -18.19
N HIS A 131 -17.96 1.52 -17.14
CA HIS A 131 -19.31 1.08 -16.83
C HIS A 131 -19.57 1.04 -15.33
N GLY A 132 -20.83 0.88 -14.93
CA GLY A 132 -21.25 0.98 -13.53
C GLY A 132 -21.76 2.37 -13.18
N GLN A 133 -22.34 2.50 -11.99
CA GLN A 133 -22.88 3.76 -11.49
C GLN A 133 -21.81 4.50 -10.68
N GLY A 134 -21.03 5.32 -11.36
CA GLY A 134 -20.05 6.21 -10.73
C GLY A 134 -19.59 7.30 -11.70
N THR A 135 -18.99 8.36 -11.15
CA THR A 135 -18.43 9.48 -11.90
C THR A 135 -17.00 9.76 -11.47
N PHE A 136 -16.29 10.54 -12.26
CA PHE A 136 -14.96 11.04 -11.90
C PHE A 136 -15.03 12.50 -11.50
N ARG A 137 -14.12 12.91 -10.61
CA ARG A 137 -13.87 14.32 -10.30
C ARG A 137 -12.38 14.59 -10.29
N LEU A 138 -11.96 15.58 -11.06
CA LEU A 138 -10.57 15.95 -11.25
C LEU A 138 -10.23 17.18 -10.41
N SER A 139 -9.31 17.02 -9.46
CA SER A 139 -8.81 18.11 -8.63
C SER A 139 -7.75 18.95 -9.35
N ASN A 140 -6.93 18.31 -10.18
CA ASN A 140 -5.67 18.86 -10.71
C ASN A 140 -4.76 19.47 -9.62
N VAL A 141 -4.93 19.03 -8.37
CA VAL A 141 -4.15 19.45 -7.20
C VAL A 141 -3.17 18.35 -6.83
N ARG A 142 -1.91 18.72 -6.55
CA ARG A 142 -0.92 17.81 -5.96
C ARG A 142 -1.05 17.85 -4.45
N CYS A 143 -0.62 16.77 -3.79
CA CYS A 143 -0.49 16.76 -2.33
C CYS A 143 0.33 17.98 -1.86
N PRO A 144 -0.26 18.91 -1.08
CA PRO A 144 0.44 20.11 -0.66
C PRO A 144 1.34 19.88 0.56
N ASP A 145 1.18 18.75 1.25
CA ASP A 145 1.87 18.43 2.48
C ASP A 145 3.12 17.58 2.20
N LYS A 146 4.28 18.08 2.62
CA LYS A 146 5.57 17.39 2.44
C LYS A 146 5.66 16.08 3.21
N SER A 147 4.91 15.94 4.30
CA SER A 147 4.85 14.68 5.05
C SER A 147 4.01 13.61 4.36
N GLY A 148 3.39 13.93 3.22
CA GLY A 148 2.45 13.09 2.50
C GLY A 148 1.00 13.51 2.74
N CYS A 149 0.10 12.97 1.94
CA CYS A 149 -1.34 13.14 2.09
C CYS A 149 -1.99 11.77 2.15
N GLU A 150 -3.08 11.66 2.90
CA GLU A 150 -3.90 10.46 2.84
C GLU A 150 -4.53 10.33 1.46
N CYS A 151 -4.50 9.12 0.93
CA CYS A 151 -5.05 8.85 -0.40
C CYS A 151 -6.56 9.12 -0.43
N GLY A 152 -7.27 8.74 0.64
CA GLY A 152 -8.72 8.93 0.79
C GLY A 152 -9.55 7.68 0.49
N ASN A 153 -8.90 6.56 0.16
CA ASN A 153 -9.56 5.29 -0.15
C ASN A 153 -10.04 4.50 1.08
N THR A 154 -9.80 5.00 2.29
CA THR A 154 -10.18 4.31 3.54
C THR A 154 -11.69 4.08 3.65
N ALA A 155 -12.51 4.97 3.08
CA ALA A 155 -13.97 4.77 2.99
C ALA A 155 -14.37 3.57 2.11
N ASP A 156 -13.52 3.18 1.17
CA ASP A 156 -13.71 2.05 0.26
C ASP A 156 -12.91 0.80 0.70
N HIS A 157 -12.33 0.76 1.91
CA HIS A 157 -11.50 -0.35 2.43
C HIS A 157 -12.14 -1.73 2.21
N ASP A 158 -13.36 -1.92 2.69
CA ASP A 158 -14.06 -3.22 2.62
C ASP A 158 -14.22 -3.69 1.18
N ARG A 159 -14.44 -2.75 0.25
CA ARG A 159 -14.59 -3.04 -1.16
C ARG A 159 -13.26 -3.39 -1.82
N ILE A 160 -12.20 -2.65 -1.51
CA ILE A 160 -10.85 -2.92 -1.99
C ILE A 160 -10.44 -4.33 -1.57
N CYS A 161 -10.70 -4.68 -0.30
CA CYS A 161 -10.39 -6.01 0.21
C CYS A 161 -11.28 -7.11 -0.37
N ALA A 162 -12.57 -6.85 -0.59
CA ALA A 162 -13.45 -7.80 -1.27
C ALA A 162 -13.01 -8.05 -2.72
N ALA A 163 -12.58 -7.02 -3.44
CA ALA A 163 -12.07 -7.15 -4.81
C ALA A 163 -10.75 -7.95 -4.84
N LEU A 164 -9.79 -7.60 -3.97
CA LEU A 164 -8.52 -8.32 -3.84
C LEU A 164 -8.71 -9.81 -3.53
N LEU A 165 -9.65 -10.13 -2.65
CA LEU A 165 -9.86 -11.48 -2.13
C LEU A 165 -10.92 -12.29 -2.90
N GLN A 166 -11.48 -11.73 -3.98
CA GLN A 166 -12.54 -12.38 -4.76
C GLN A 166 -12.14 -13.79 -5.23
N ASN A 167 -10.88 -13.95 -5.65
CA ASN A 167 -10.34 -15.23 -6.12
C ASN A 167 -9.92 -16.19 -4.99
N SER A 168 -9.90 -15.71 -3.75
CA SER A 168 -9.51 -16.44 -2.54
C SER A 168 -10.70 -16.72 -1.61
N GLY A 169 -11.92 -16.69 -2.14
CA GLY A 169 -13.14 -16.93 -1.35
C GLY A 169 -13.41 -15.85 -0.30
N ASN A 170 -12.95 -14.61 -0.53
CA ASN A 170 -13.03 -13.48 0.39
C ASN A 170 -12.31 -13.73 1.74
N GLN A 171 -11.30 -14.59 1.74
CA GLN A 171 -10.51 -14.90 2.93
C GLN A 171 -9.04 -14.57 2.68
N CYS A 172 -8.43 -13.91 3.66
CA CYS A 172 -7.00 -13.68 3.64
C CYS A 172 -6.23 -15.00 3.69
N PRO A 173 -5.12 -15.13 2.94
CA PRO A 173 -4.21 -16.26 3.10
C PRO A 173 -3.67 -16.25 4.54
N VAL A 174 -3.55 -17.44 5.12
CA VAL A 174 -3.00 -17.58 6.49
C VAL A 174 -1.53 -17.19 6.47
N ALA A 175 -1.18 -16.13 7.21
CA ALA A 175 0.19 -15.73 7.40
C ALA A 175 0.98 -16.83 8.13
N THR A 176 2.16 -17.17 7.61
CA THR A 176 2.94 -18.31 8.10
C THR A 176 3.91 -17.93 9.21
N CYS A 177 4.12 -16.64 9.45
CA CYS A 177 5.00 -16.11 10.49
C CYS A 177 4.38 -16.08 11.88
N LYS A 178 5.26 -15.95 12.87
CA LYS A 178 4.87 -15.66 14.24
C LYS A 178 4.42 -14.20 14.33
N ASP A 179 3.30 -13.98 15.00
CA ASP A 179 2.70 -12.67 15.29
C ASP A 179 2.53 -11.76 14.04
N PRO A 180 1.77 -12.19 13.00
CA PRO A 180 1.57 -11.43 11.77
C PRO A 180 1.14 -9.97 12.00
N LEU A 181 1.60 -9.06 11.13
CA LEU A 181 1.32 -7.62 11.24
C LEU A 181 0.20 -7.19 10.31
N LYS A 182 -0.61 -6.22 10.74
CA LYS A 182 -1.65 -5.59 9.93
C LYS A 182 -1.31 -4.11 9.71
N PRO A 183 -0.65 -3.75 8.59
CA PRO A 183 -0.41 -2.35 8.24
C PRO A 183 -1.72 -1.60 8.05
N VAL A 184 -1.73 -0.31 8.40
CA VAL A 184 -2.85 0.57 8.04
C VAL A 184 -2.96 0.62 6.51
N GLY A 185 -4.17 0.44 6.00
CA GLY A 185 -4.45 0.43 4.57
C GLY A 185 -4.22 -0.90 3.84
N HIS A 186 -3.81 -1.97 4.53
CA HIS A 186 -3.57 -3.27 3.91
C HIS A 186 -4.67 -4.28 4.27
N CYS A 187 -5.08 -5.14 3.34
CA CYS A 187 -6.25 -6.00 3.49
C CYS A 187 -6.00 -7.28 4.28
N CYS A 188 -4.78 -7.79 4.26
CA CYS A 188 -4.41 -9.00 5.01
C CYS A 188 -3.28 -8.74 5.99
N GLU A 189 -3.04 -9.70 6.88
CA GLU A 189 -1.85 -9.68 7.70
C GLU A 189 -0.63 -10.09 6.87
N ILE A 190 0.53 -9.55 7.22
CA ILE A 190 1.79 -9.75 6.51
C ILE A 190 2.87 -10.29 7.43
N CYS A 191 3.88 -10.89 6.82
CA CYS A 191 5.14 -11.26 7.44
C CYS A 191 6.23 -10.32 6.94
N GLY A 192 6.94 -9.68 7.87
CA GLY A 192 7.86 -8.59 7.53
C GLY A 192 8.04 -7.62 8.70
N ALA A 193 8.17 -6.34 8.40
CA ALA A 193 8.36 -5.31 9.41
C ALA A 193 7.56 -4.03 9.12
N ILE A 194 7.19 -3.33 10.19
CA ILE A 194 6.56 -2.02 10.15
C ILE A 194 7.39 -1.07 11.03
N ILE A 195 7.84 0.04 10.46
CA ILE A 195 8.41 1.15 11.19
C ILE A 195 7.37 2.27 11.26
N SER A 196 7.07 2.76 12.46
CA SER A 196 6.19 3.91 12.68
C SER A 196 7.03 5.11 13.12
N LEU A 197 6.88 6.24 12.44
CA LEU A 197 7.64 7.46 12.66
C LEU A 197 6.73 8.60 13.13
N GLU A 198 7.09 9.17 14.28
CA GLU A 198 6.67 10.50 14.66
C GLU A 198 7.61 11.53 14.01
N TYR A 199 7.04 12.62 13.50
CA TYR A 199 7.78 13.58 12.69
C TYR A 199 7.42 15.02 13.04
N SER A 200 8.34 15.93 12.71
CA SER A 200 8.19 17.37 12.84
C SER A 200 7.70 17.99 11.53
N SER A 201 7.35 19.28 11.55
CA SER A 201 6.95 20.04 10.35
C SER A 201 8.02 20.11 9.25
N ASN A 202 9.27 19.74 9.56
CA ASN A 202 10.38 19.75 8.60
C ASN A 202 10.53 18.42 7.84
N PHE A 203 9.76 17.39 8.20
CA PHE A 203 9.82 16.10 7.54
C PHE A 203 9.28 16.16 6.11
N ASP A 204 9.99 15.50 5.21
CA ASP A 204 9.66 15.40 3.80
C ASP A 204 9.70 13.91 3.39
N ILE A 205 8.54 13.37 3.05
CA ILE A 205 8.35 11.93 2.81
C ILE A 205 9.09 11.48 1.55
N GLU A 206 9.15 12.34 0.52
CA GLU A 206 9.85 12.04 -0.73
C GLU A 206 11.35 12.01 -0.48
N LEU A 207 11.88 13.03 0.20
CA LEU A 207 13.30 13.09 0.56
C LEU A 207 13.73 11.88 1.40
N TYR A 208 12.90 11.47 2.36
CA TYR A 208 13.22 10.33 3.21
C TYR A 208 13.05 8.99 2.48
N ARG A 209 12.06 8.86 1.59
CA ARG A 209 11.92 7.70 0.69
C ARG A 209 13.18 7.54 -0.17
N ASP A 210 13.66 8.62 -0.78
CA ASP A 210 14.89 8.62 -1.58
C ASP A 210 16.11 8.20 -0.76
N ARG A 211 16.22 8.68 0.49
CA ARG A 211 17.27 8.22 1.40
C ARG A 211 17.21 6.71 1.61
N ILE A 212 16.04 6.15 1.92
CA ILE A 212 15.92 4.71 2.16
C ILE A 212 16.26 3.92 0.88
N LEU A 213 15.75 4.38 -0.27
CA LEU A 213 16.03 3.75 -1.57
C LEU A 213 17.54 3.72 -1.86
N HIS A 214 18.22 4.86 -1.75
CA HIS A 214 19.64 4.98 -2.08
C HIS A 214 20.56 4.30 -1.07
N THR A 215 20.30 4.46 0.24
CA THR A 215 21.17 3.91 1.28
C THR A 215 20.96 2.42 1.50
N PHE A 216 19.74 1.92 1.28
CA PHE A 216 19.37 0.55 1.66
C PHE A 216 18.88 -0.30 0.49
N LEU A 217 17.78 0.07 -0.17
CA LEU A 217 17.12 -0.85 -1.11
C LEU A 217 17.88 -1.06 -2.42
N ASN A 218 18.63 -0.08 -2.88
CA ASN A 218 19.46 -0.20 -4.09
C ASN A 218 20.70 -1.09 -3.88
N LEU A 219 20.99 -1.52 -2.64
CA LEU A 219 22.11 -2.41 -2.37
C LEU A 219 21.76 -3.84 -2.81
N PRO A 220 22.67 -4.55 -3.52
CA PRO A 220 22.43 -5.93 -3.96
C PRO A 220 22.05 -6.90 -2.83
N LYS A 221 22.55 -6.66 -1.60
CA LYS A 221 22.21 -7.46 -0.42
C LYS A 221 20.72 -7.41 -0.03
N ASN A 222 19.99 -6.39 -0.50
CA ASN A 222 18.59 -6.13 -0.20
C ASN A 222 17.66 -6.38 -1.41
N ALA A 223 18.19 -7.00 -2.47
CA ALA A 223 17.39 -7.39 -3.62
C ALA A 223 16.22 -8.30 -3.21
N GLY A 224 15.02 -7.98 -3.68
CA GLY A 224 13.80 -8.72 -3.35
C GLY A 224 13.04 -8.19 -2.13
N ILE A 225 13.54 -7.17 -1.43
CA ILE A 225 12.76 -6.44 -0.44
C ILE A 225 11.86 -5.42 -1.14
N GLN A 226 10.60 -5.39 -0.75
CA GLN A 226 9.63 -4.38 -1.13
C GLN A 226 9.38 -3.43 0.04
N MET A 227 9.11 -2.16 -0.27
CA MET A 227 8.88 -1.12 0.72
C MET A 227 7.73 -0.22 0.30
N ALA A 228 6.83 0.06 1.24
CA ALA A 228 5.83 1.13 1.14
C ALA A 228 6.10 2.15 2.23
N ILE A 229 5.88 3.43 1.94
CA ILE A 229 5.96 4.51 2.92
C ILE A 229 4.77 5.44 2.74
N SER A 230 4.00 5.57 3.80
CA SER A 230 2.62 6.09 3.80
C SER A 230 2.42 7.03 4.97
N LYS A 231 1.71 8.14 4.76
CA LYS A 231 1.18 8.95 5.87
C LYS A 231 -0.18 8.38 6.27
N VAL A 232 -0.34 8.09 7.55
CA VAL A 232 -1.52 7.41 8.07
C VAL A 232 -2.01 8.09 9.34
N ASN A 233 -3.31 8.00 9.59
CA ASN A 233 -3.93 8.45 10.83
C ASN A 233 -4.32 7.25 11.70
N GLU A 234 -3.92 7.24 12.97
CA GLU A 234 -4.47 6.28 13.93
C GLU A 234 -5.78 6.83 14.52
N PRO A 235 -6.91 6.13 14.38
CA PRO A 235 -8.09 6.47 15.17
C PRO A 235 -7.77 6.16 16.63
N GLN A 236 -7.61 7.20 17.46
CA GLN A 236 -7.48 7.01 18.90
C GLN A 236 -8.71 6.25 19.43
N GLY A 237 -8.45 5.17 20.16
CA GLY A 237 -9.47 4.24 20.62
C GLY A 237 -10.63 4.89 21.36
N PHE A 238 -11.81 4.27 21.24
CA PHE A 238 -13.08 4.59 21.89
C PHE A 238 -12.93 4.72 23.43
N LEU A 239 -12.45 5.87 23.92
CA LEU A 239 -12.51 6.27 25.31
C LEU A 239 -13.13 7.67 25.41
N GLY A 240 -14.46 7.70 25.37
CA GLY A 240 -15.32 8.73 25.98
C GLY A 240 -15.15 10.19 25.51
N ASN A 241 -16.16 10.69 24.81
CA ASN A 241 -16.67 12.07 24.75
C ASN A 241 -15.70 13.25 24.52
N ALA A 242 -14.43 13.04 24.15
CA ALA A 242 -13.52 14.09 23.72
C ALA A 242 -13.40 14.13 22.18
N PRO A 243 -13.15 15.30 21.55
CA PRO A 243 -13.00 15.40 20.11
C PRO A 243 -11.83 14.54 19.65
N HIS A 244 -12.07 13.68 18.65
CA HIS A 244 -11.09 12.81 18.03
C HIS A 244 -9.94 13.62 17.43
N SER A 245 -8.83 13.81 18.15
CA SER A 245 -7.56 14.19 17.53
C SER A 245 -6.88 12.91 17.03
N SER A 246 -7.06 12.59 15.75
CA SER A 246 -6.24 11.57 15.09
C SER A 246 -4.79 12.06 15.05
N VAL A 247 -3.86 11.25 15.53
CA VAL A 247 -2.43 11.56 15.43
C VAL A 247 -1.92 10.97 14.12
N SER A 248 -1.46 11.84 13.22
CA SER A 248 -0.81 11.39 11.98
C SER A 248 0.59 10.91 12.26
N PHE A 249 0.98 9.79 11.66
CA PHE A 249 2.34 9.25 11.69
C PHE A 249 2.73 8.74 10.30
N VAL A 250 4.02 8.50 10.08
CA VAL A 250 4.50 7.88 8.85
C VAL A 250 4.74 6.39 9.12
N GLN A 251 4.17 5.54 8.29
CA GLN A 251 4.32 4.09 8.34
C GLN A 251 5.23 3.65 7.19
N ILE A 252 6.27 2.88 7.49
CA ILE A 252 7.10 2.20 6.50
C ILE A 252 6.87 0.70 6.64
N VAL A 253 6.39 0.06 5.59
CA VAL A 253 6.14 -1.38 5.53
C VAL A 253 7.24 -2.04 4.71
N LEU A 254 7.84 -3.10 5.23
CA LEU A 254 8.89 -3.87 4.58
C LEU A 254 8.47 -5.34 4.46
N LEU A 255 8.56 -5.87 3.25
CA LEU A 255 8.31 -7.27 2.93
C LEU A 255 9.53 -7.86 2.24
N ASP A 256 9.86 -9.11 2.54
CA ASP A 256 10.84 -9.87 1.76
C ASP A 256 10.16 -10.98 0.97
N ASN A 257 10.89 -11.54 0.02
CA ASN A 257 10.44 -12.67 -0.80
C ASN A 257 10.85 -14.03 -0.22
N LYS A 258 11.26 -14.09 1.06
CA LYS A 258 11.68 -15.34 1.70
C LYS A 258 10.46 -16.16 2.09
N THR A 259 10.67 -17.45 2.27
CA THR A 259 9.59 -18.41 2.60
C THR A 259 10.03 -19.34 3.73
N GLY A 260 9.07 -20.09 4.28
CA GLY A 260 9.32 -21.03 5.38
C GLY A 260 9.86 -20.33 6.63
N SER A 261 10.85 -20.92 7.30
CA SER A 261 11.41 -20.40 8.55
C SER A 261 12.17 -19.06 8.39
N GLN A 262 12.43 -18.63 7.16
CA GLN A 262 13.14 -17.38 6.85
C GLN A 262 12.19 -16.24 6.43
N ILE A 263 10.88 -16.47 6.43
CA ILE A 263 9.93 -15.42 6.04
C ILE A 263 10.05 -14.20 6.98
N GLY A 264 10.12 -13.01 6.38
CA GLY A 264 10.19 -11.74 7.10
C GLY A 264 11.54 -11.44 7.75
N THR A 265 12.49 -12.39 7.82
CA THR A 265 13.76 -12.18 8.55
C THR A 265 14.66 -11.15 7.89
N HIS A 266 14.62 -11.05 6.56
CA HIS A 266 15.43 -10.08 5.82
C HIS A 266 14.80 -8.69 5.91
N ALA A 267 13.46 -8.61 5.84
CA ALA A 267 12.73 -7.37 6.11
C ALA A 267 12.99 -6.85 7.54
N GLU A 268 12.99 -7.73 8.55
CA GLU A 268 13.31 -7.37 9.93
C GLU A 268 14.74 -6.83 10.08
N GLN A 269 15.72 -7.51 9.46
CA GLN A 269 17.11 -7.05 9.53
C GLN A 269 17.28 -5.68 8.87
N LEU A 270 16.67 -5.47 7.70
CA LEU A 270 16.69 -4.16 7.05
C LEU A 270 16.00 -3.10 7.89
N ALA A 271 14.89 -3.43 8.54
CA ALA A 271 14.19 -2.51 9.42
C ALA A 271 15.05 -2.09 10.61
N LYS A 272 15.83 -3.01 11.19
CA LYS A 272 16.82 -2.69 12.24
C LYS A 272 17.93 -1.77 11.73
N ASP A 273 18.44 -2.03 10.53
CA ASP A 273 19.45 -1.16 9.89
C ASP A 273 18.90 0.27 9.69
N ILE A 274 17.65 0.40 9.23
CA ILE A 274 16.95 1.70 9.07
C ILE A 274 16.73 2.37 10.44
N MET A 275 16.36 1.62 11.48
CA MET A 275 16.22 2.18 12.84
C MET A 275 17.56 2.70 13.40
N GLY A 276 18.67 2.04 13.07
CA GLY A 276 20.01 2.55 13.39
C GLY A 276 20.30 3.88 12.68
N ASP A 277 19.96 3.98 11.40
CA ASP A 277 20.07 5.21 10.62
C ASP A 277 19.18 6.34 11.13
N ILE A 278 17.96 6.03 11.58
CA ILE A 278 17.06 6.98 12.25
C ILE A 278 17.69 7.49 13.55
N ALA A 279 18.30 6.62 14.34
CA ALA A 279 18.95 7.03 15.58
C ALA A 279 20.15 7.97 15.34
N GLU A 280 20.91 7.75 14.27
CA GLU A 280 22.11 8.54 13.96
C GLU A 280 21.79 9.84 13.17
N HIS A 281 20.83 9.76 12.24
CA HIS A 281 20.58 10.80 11.24
C HIS A 281 19.12 11.27 11.17
N GLY A 282 18.18 10.62 11.86
CA GLY A 282 16.75 10.91 11.73
C GLY A 282 16.37 12.36 12.04
N GLN A 283 17.05 13.00 13.00
CA GLN A 283 16.79 14.40 13.36
C GLN A 283 17.01 15.36 12.17
N SER A 284 18.00 15.10 11.30
CA SER A 284 18.23 15.96 10.12
C SER A 284 17.14 15.82 9.06
N PHE A 285 16.36 14.74 9.11
CA PHE A 285 15.19 14.51 8.25
C PHE A 285 13.88 14.91 8.93
N GLY A 286 13.94 15.53 10.11
CA GLY A 286 12.75 15.94 10.85
C GLY A 286 12.01 14.78 11.53
N ILE A 287 12.64 13.61 11.69
CA ILE A 287 12.09 12.48 12.44
C ILE A 287 12.32 12.73 13.93
N VAL A 288 11.25 12.60 14.73
CA VAL A 288 11.25 12.81 16.17
C VAL A 288 11.49 11.50 16.91
N THR A 289 10.75 10.46 16.55
CA THR A 289 10.85 9.14 17.18
C THR A 289 10.43 8.07 16.17
N GLY A 290 11.09 6.91 16.23
CA GLY A 290 10.73 5.74 15.44
C GLY A 290 10.44 4.55 16.35
N SER A 291 9.50 3.69 15.95
CA SER A 291 9.26 2.40 16.60
C SER A 291 9.18 1.29 15.55
N LEU A 292 9.56 0.07 15.93
CA LEU A 292 9.64 -1.08 15.04
C LEU A 292 8.78 -2.22 15.56
N LYS A 293 7.96 -2.80 14.68
CA LYS A 293 7.29 -4.09 14.85
C LYS A 293 7.76 -5.04 13.74
N ALA A 294 8.01 -6.30 14.07
CA ALA A 294 8.42 -7.31 13.10
C ALA A 294 7.67 -8.62 13.35
N ALA A 295 7.37 -9.35 12.27
CA ALA A 295 6.73 -10.66 12.26
C ALA A 295 7.51 -11.61 11.38
N THR A 296 8.21 -12.55 12.01
CA THR A 296 9.20 -13.42 11.36
C THR A 296 9.10 -14.87 11.86
N GLY A 297 9.86 -15.76 11.22
CA GLY A 297 9.88 -17.20 11.55
C GLY A 297 8.67 -17.93 10.99
N SER A 298 8.49 -19.21 11.30
CA SER A 298 7.32 -20.00 10.87
C SER A 298 6.57 -20.60 12.05
N ASN A 299 5.22 -20.61 12.01
CA ASN A 299 4.36 -21.23 13.04
C ASN A 299 4.50 -22.76 13.14
N TRP A 300 5.23 -23.41 12.23
CA TRP A 300 5.37 -24.88 12.19
C TRP A 300 6.26 -25.45 13.29
N ASP A 301 6.94 -24.61 14.08
CA ASP A 301 7.74 -25.00 15.24
C ASP A 301 7.04 -24.72 16.59
N ALA A 302 5.73 -24.47 16.59
CA ALA A 302 4.94 -24.32 17.82
C ALA A 302 4.64 -25.69 18.50
N GLN A 303 5.67 -26.50 18.70
CA GLN A 303 5.71 -27.52 19.75
C GLN A 303 6.99 -27.26 20.55
N ARG A 304 6.82 -26.52 21.67
CA ARG A 304 7.82 -26.13 22.68
C ARG A 304 8.73 -24.96 22.31
N THR A 305 8.40 -23.77 22.80
CA THR A 305 9.01 -23.23 24.03
C THR A 305 8.43 -21.83 24.31
N ASP A 306 7.90 -21.67 25.53
CA ASP A 306 7.61 -20.36 26.11
C ASP A 306 8.89 -19.53 26.12
N GLY A 307 8.81 -18.32 25.56
CA GLY A 307 9.94 -17.40 25.46
C GLY A 307 9.45 -16.01 25.11
N HIS A 308 8.84 -15.33 26.07
CA HIS A 308 8.58 -13.90 26.03
C HIS A 308 9.89 -13.13 25.84
N THR A 309 10.03 -12.40 24.74
CA THR A 309 10.96 -11.26 24.64
C THR A 309 10.28 -10.11 23.91
N SER A 310 9.35 -9.44 24.60
CA SER A 310 9.01 -8.05 24.28
C SER A 310 10.08 -7.16 24.87
N ALA A 311 10.99 -6.66 24.04
CA ALA A 311 11.94 -5.62 24.42
C ALA A 311 11.23 -4.26 24.42
N THR A 312 10.37 -4.04 25.41
CA THR A 312 9.88 -2.70 25.74
C THR A 312 10.90 -2.06 26.67
N ILE A 313 11.65 -1.06 26.19
CA ILE A 313 12.47 -0.21 27.06
C ILE A 313 11.50 0.70 27.82
N ALA A 314 10.94 0.16 28.91
CA ALA A 314 10.20 0.93 29.91
C ALA A 314 11.18 1.35 31.01
N ALA A 315 11.44 2.65 31.08
CA ALA A 315 12.26 3.26 32.13
C ALA A 315 11.62 3.05 33.52
N THR A 316 12.17 2.11 34.27
CA THR A 316 12.44 2.18 35.73
C THR A 316 11.39 2.81 36.66
N VAL A 317 10.18 2.24 36.72
CA VAL A 317 9.29 2.39 37.90
C VAL A 317 9.74 1.45 39.04
N VAL A 318 10.34 0.30 38.72
CA VAL A 318 10.80 -0.69 39.71
C VAL A 318 11.95 -0.16 40.58
N GLY A 319 12.84 0.66 40.01
CA GLY A 319 13.96 1.26 40.74
C GLY A 319 13.50 2.19 41.87
N VAL A 320 12.45 3.00 41.62
CA VAL A 320 11.92 3.95 42.62
C VAL A 320 11.25 3.21 43.77
N VAL A 321 10.51 2.12 43.50
CA VAL A 321 9.86 1.31 44.54
C VAL A 321 10.89 0.62 45.43
N LEU A 322 11.95 0.05 44.85
CA LEU A 322 13.03 -0.57 45.63
C LEU A 322 13.79 0.45 46.49
N LEU A 323 14.02 1.66 45.98
CA LEU A 323 14.72 2.72 46.71
C LEU A 323 13.87 3.27 47.87
N LEU A 324 12.55 3.38 47.69
CA LEU A 324 11.61 3.76 48.75
C LEU A 324 11.49 2.67 49.83
N LEU A 325 11.50 1.39 49.45
CA LEU A 325 11.52 0.27 50.41
C LEU A 325 12.82 0.23 51.22
N LEU A 326 13.96 0.49 50.59
CA LEU A 326 15.26 0.61 51.26
C LEU A 326 15.29 1.79 52.23
N MET A 327 14.79 2.97 51.83
CA MET A 327 14.71 4.11 52.75
C MET A 327 13.74 3.85 53.91
N GLY A 328 12.58 3.23 53.65
CA GLY A 328 11.63 2.88 54.70
C GLY A 328 12.18 1.89 55.72
N THR A 329 12.92 0.88 55.25
CA THR A 329 13.57 -0.12 56.13
C THR A 329 14.71 0.48 56.96
N LEU A 330 15.56 1.32 56.36
CA LEU A 330 16.61 2.05 57.09
C LEU A 330 16.03 2.94 58.20
N LEU A 331 14.94 3.65 57.90
CA LEU A 331 14.29 4.56 58.86
C LEU A 331 13.63 3.81 60.03
N LEU A 332 13.07 2.63 59.76
CA LEU A 332 12.54 1.72 60.80
C LEU A 332 13.65 1.13 61.68
N LEU A 333 14.80 0.77 61.09
CA LEU A 333 15.94 0.24 61.83
C LEU A 333 16.63 1.32 62.70
N TYR A 334 16.68 2.56 62.21
CA TYR A 334 17.15 3.71 62.99
C TYR A 334 16.22 4.02 64.17
N ARG A 335 14.90 4.04 63.94
CA ARG A 335 13.91 4.24 65.02
C ARG A 335 13.91 3.13 66.08
N LYS A 336 14.27 1.90 65.70
CA LYS A 336 14.42 0.77 66.62
C LYS A 336 15.78 0.72 67.32
N GLY A 337 16.69 1.66 67.04
CA GLY A 337 18.00 1.75 67.69
C GLY A 337 18.96 0.60 67.34
N ILE A 338 18.71 -0.10 66.22
CA ILE A 338 19.52 -1.24 65.76
C ILE A 338 20.70 -0.76 64.91
N LEU A 339 20.52 0.36 64.21
CA LEU A 339 21.57 1.08 63.49
C LEU A 339 21.83 2.40 64.23
N ARG A 340 23.09 2.65 64.57
CA ARG A 340 23.53 3.81 65.36
C ARG A 340 24.01 4.94 64.48
#